data_AF-A0A9X3YCB2-F1
#
_entry.id   AF-A0A9X3YCB2-F1
#
_cell.length_a   1.000
_cell.length_b   1.000
_cell.length_c   1.000
_cell.angle_alpha   90.00
_cell.angle_beta   90.00
_cell.angle_gamma   90.00
#
_symmetry.space_group_name_H-M   'P 1'
#
loop_
_entity.id
_entity.type
_entity.pdbx_description
1 polymer ?
#
loop_
_entity_poly.entity_id
_entity_poly.type
_entity_poly.pdbx_seq_one_letter_code
_entity_poly.pdbx_strand_id
1 'polypeptide(L)'
;MLRTAYHPVQTRAPFVPAVNMARLPHMRVRESGKQVTLHLHIPLNRDGEKAIELRNTTSYRPGVRSEKMFAVIQEMVVWIENHLGSPLSVQDISRKSGYSVWHLQRTFNQLTGFSVYEFVRTRRVINVVYALIREDKPLLDVALENGFNCQVSFTRTIRQLTGYTPGYIRRNFILNNKCLISILESLMTRK
;
A
#
# COMPACT_ATOMS: atom_id res chain seq x y z
N MET A 1 -1.55 -48.97 -16.21
CA MET A 1 -0.60 -48.15 -15.43
C MET A 1 -0.24 -46.92 -16.26
N LEU A 2 -0.76 -45.74 -15.95
CA LEU A 2 -0.36 -44.47 -16.59
C LEU A 2 0.19 -43.55 -15.50
N ARG A 3 1.50 -43.28 -15.55
CA ARG A 3 2.17 -42.27 -14.72
C ARG A 3 1.97 -40.90 -15.38
N THR A 4 1.09 -40.08 -14.83
CA THR A 4 1.05 -38.64 -15.13
C THR A 4 2.22 -37.97 -14.42
N ALA A 5 3.24 -37.57 -15.18
CA ALA A 5 4.33 -36.74 -14.70
C ALA A 5 3.80 -35.34 -14.40
N TYR A 6 3.72 -34.99 -13.13
CA TYR A 6 3.43 -33.63 -12.67
C TYR A 6 4.68 -32.78 -12.91
N HIS A 7 4.67 -31.90 -13.91
CA HIS A 7 5.67 -30.85 -14.05
C HIS A 7 5.21 -29.65 -13.23
N PRO A 8 5.90 -29.26 -12.15
CA PRO A 8 5.58 -28.04 -11.44
C PRO A 8 5.83 -26.86 -12.38
N VAL A 9 4.78 -26.09 -12.66
CA VAL A 9 4.89 -24.78 -13.27
C VAL A 9 5.78 -23.95 -12.36
N GLN A 10 7.00 -23.66 -12.82
CA GLN A 10 7.86 -22.68 -12.17
C GLN A 10 7.15 -21.33 -12.25
N THR A 11 6.51 -20.93 -11.16
CA THR A 11 5.98 -19.58 -10.99
C THR A 11 7.18 -18.64 -11.00
N ARG A 12 7.55 -18.12 -12.18
CA ARG A 12 8.47 -16.97 -12.28
C ARG A 12 7.88 -15.90 -11.37
N ALA A 13 8.59 -15.55 -10.30
CA ALA A 13 8.25 -14.36 -9.53
C ALA A 13 8.15 -13.20 -10.53
N PRO A 14 7.03 -12.45 -10.57
CA PRO A 14 6.90 -11.36 -11.52
C PRO A 14 8.08 -10.40 -11.34
N PHE A 15 8.62 -9.95 -12.46
CA PHE A 15 9.61 -8.88 -12.49
C PHE A 15 9.04 -7.69 -11.71
N VAL A 16 9.55 -7.45 -10.51
CA VAL A 16 9.28 -6.24 -9.74
C VAL A 16 10.29 -5.22 -10.26
N PRO A 17 9.91 -4.26 -11.12
CA PRO A 17 10.81 -3.16 -11.43
C PRO A 17 11.17 -2.51 -10.09
N ALA A 18 12.46 -2.29 -9.85
CA ALA A 18 12.92 -1.50 -8.72
C ALA A 18 12.29 -0.11 -8.84
N VAL A 19 11.14 0.07 -8.21
CA VAL A 19 10.43 1.34 -8.17
C VAL A 19 11.37 2.29 -7.45
N ASN A 20 11.81 3.34 -8.14
CA ASN A 20 12.54 4.40 -7.48
C ASN A 20 11.60 5.07 -6.46
N MET A 21 11.74 4.71 -5.18
CA MET A 21 10.87 5.15 -4.09
C MET A 21 10.83 6.68 -3.93
N ALA A 22 11.82 7.41 -4.45
CA ALA A 22 11.81 8.87 -4.44
C ALA A 22 10.74 9.49 -5.35
N ARG A 23 10.24 8.74 -6.34
CA ARG A 23 9.32 9.25 -7.37
C ARG A 23 7.85 8.87 -7.15
N LEU A 24 7.57 7.97 -6.21
CA LEU A 24 6.23 7.52 -5.88
C LEU A 24 5.85 7.88 -4.44
N PRO A 25 4.54 7.93 -4.14
CA PRO A 25 4.08 7.92 -2.77
C PRO A 25 4.66 6.70 -2.04
N HIS A 26 5.35 6.92 -0.93
CA HIS A 26 5.94 5.82 -0.15
C HIS A 26 5.63 5.98 1.34
N MET A 27 5.34 4.84 1.96
CA MET A 27 5.07 4.77 3.40
C MET A 27 6.34 4.48 4.19
N ARG A 28 6.55 5.22 5.27
CA ARG A 28 7.57 4.94 6.29
C ARG A 28 6.92 4.73 7.64
N VAL A 29 7.43 3.78 8.41
CA VAL A 29 7.02 3.58 9.79
C VAL A 29 8.05 4.26 10.69
N ARG A 30 7.59 5.01 11.68
CA ARG A 30 8.43 5.58 12.73
C ARG A 30 7.88 5.18 14.09
N GLU A 31 8.77 4.98 15.05
CA GLU A 31 8.41 4.75 16.44
C GLU A 31 8.95 5.89 17.31
N SER A 32 8.14 6.34 18.26
CA SER A 32 8.53 7.32 19.27
C SER A 32 7.83 6.99 20.59
N GLY A 33 8.57 6.40 21.53
CA GLY A 33 8.03 5.98 22.82
C GLY A 33 6.97 4.88 22.65
N LYS A 34 5.72 5.19 23.00
CA LYS A 34 4.58 4.24 22.91
C LYS A 34 3.71 4.48 21.68
N GLN A 35 4.24 5.18 20.69
CA GLN A 35 3.53 5.57 19.48
C GLN A 35 4.24 5.05 18.25
N VAL A 36 3.45 4.53 17.31
CA VAL A 36 3.88 4.20 15.96
C VAL A 36 3.19 5.15 15.00
N THR A 37 3.97 5.78 14.13
CA THR A 37 3.47 6.71 13.13
C THR A 37 3.75 6.17 11.73
N LEU A 38 2.70 6.03 10.94
CA LEU A 38 2.78 5.84 9.50
C LEU A 38 2.94 7.21 8.84
N HIS A 39 4.09 7.45 8.23
CA HIS A 39 4.41 8.67 7.46
C HIS A 39 4.33 8.38 5.97
N LEU A 40 3.34 8.93 5.30
CA LEU A 40 3.21 8.87 3.85
C LEU A 40 3.80 10.13 3.22
N HIS A 41 4.83 9.93 2.41
CA HIS A 41 5.47 10.98 1.63
C HIS A 41 4.94 10.95 0.19
N ILE A 42 4.29 12.03 -0.27
CA ILE A 42 3.72 12.14 -1.63
C ILE A 42 4.49 13.23 -2.41
N PRO A 43 5.34 12.88 -3.38
CA PRO A 43 6.17 13.86 -4.09
C PRO A 43 5.36 14.72 -5.07
N LEU A 44 5.41 16.04 -4.91
CA LEU A 44 4.72 17.03 -5.76
C LEU A 44 5.46 17.32 -7.07
N ASN A 45 6.77 17.16 -7.10
CA ASN A 45 7.62 17.35 -8.27
C ASN A 45 8.40 16.07 -8.62
N ARG A 46 9.02 16.03 -9.81
CA ARG A 46 9.78 14.85 -10.28
C ARG A 46 11.03 14.59 -9.45
N ASP A 47 11.59 15.63 -8.85
CA ASP A 47 12.83 15.57 -8.07
C ASP A 47 12.58 15.21 -6.59
N GLY A 48 11.31 15.26 -6.15
CA GLY A 48 10.91 14.89 -4.79
C GLY A 48 11.16 15.97 -3.73
N GLU A 49 11.72 17.13 -4.09
CA GLU A 49 12.04 18.21 -3.15
C GLU A 49 10.81 18.79 -2.44
N LYS A 50 9.65 18.79 -3.11
CA LYS A 50 8.38 19.20 -2.53
C LYS A 50 7.50 17.98 -2.34
N ALA A 51 6.94 17.81 -1.16
CA ALA A 51 6.07 16.68 -0.86
C ALA A 51 4.92 17.07 0.08
N ILE A 52 3.82 16.32 -0.02
CA ILE A 52 2.78 16.29 1.01
C ILE A 52 3.13 15.18 1.99
N GLU A 53 3.06 15.49 3.28
CA GLU A 53 3.36 14.59 4.37
C GLU A 53 2.08 14.29 5.15
N LEU A 54 1.59 13.06 5.04
CA LEU A 54 0.41 12.61 5.77
C LEU A 54 0.81 11.62 6.87
N ARG A 55 0.11 11.67 8.01
CA ARG A 55 0.48 10.88 9.20
C ARG A 55 -0.71 10.23 9.86
N ASN A 56 -0.55 8.96 10.24
CA ASN A 56 -1.42 8.28 11.21
C ASN A 56 -0.57 7.80 12.38
N THR A 57 -0.93 8.21 13.58
CA THR A 57 -0.28 7.79 14.82
C THR A 57 -1.17 6.85 15.62
N THR A 58 -0.68 5.66 15.92
CA THR A 58 -1.32 4.68 16.80
C THR A 58 -0.52 4.53 18.09
N SER A 59 -1.21 4.55 19.23
CA SER A 59 -0.60 4.25 20.54
C SER A 59 -0.67 2.76 20.81
N TYR A 60 0.40 2.16 21.33
CA TYR A 60 0.45 0.74 21.68
C TYR A 60 1.00 0.52 23.11
N ARG A 61 0.69 -0.64 23.71
CA ARG A 61 1.18 -1.01 25.05
C ARG A 61 2.41 -1.94 24.93
N PRO A 62 3.61 -1.54 25.41
CA PRO A 62 4.80 -2.39 25.34
C PRO A 62 4.76 -3.55 26.35
N GLY A 63 5.16 -4.74 25.92
CA GLY A 63 5.31 -5.94 26.76
C GLY A 63 6.16 -6.99 26.06
N VAL A 64 7.47 -6.99 26.36
CA VAL A 64 8.53 -7.97 26.07
C VAL A 64 8.23 -8.95 24.92
N ARG A 65 8.23 -8.39 23.71
CA ARG A 65 8.22 -8.99 22.36
C ARG A 65 8.08 -7.90 21.27
N SER A 66 7.86 -6.63 21.66
CA SER A 66 7.49 -5.55 20.74
C SER A 66 8.61 -5.00 19.88
N GLU A 67 9.88 -4.90 20.32
CA GLU A 67 10.94 -4.32 19.48
C GLU A 67 11.26 -5.18 18.25
N LYS A 68 11.50 -6.49 18.46
CA LYS A 68 11.72 -7.43 17.36
C LYS A 68 10.51 -7.49 16.43
N MET A 69 9.31 -7.48 17.00
CA MET A 69 8.09 -7.51 16.21
C MET A 69 7.85 -6.19 15.46
N PHE A 70 8.20 -5.05 16.05
CA PHE A 70 8.16 -3.76 15.39
C PHE A 70 9.09 -3.73 14.18
N ALA A 71 10.33 -4.23 14.33
CA ALA A 71 11.25 -4.39 13.21
C ALA A 71 10.68 -5.27 12.10
N VAL A 72 9.99 -6.37 12.45
CA VAL A 72 9.30 -7.24 11.48
C VAL A 72 8.16 -6.50 10.79
N ILE A 73 7.32 -5.75 11.51
CA ILE A 73 6.24 -4.97 10.90
C ILE A 73 6.80 -3.86 9.99
N GLN A 74 7.89 -3.21 10.38
CA GLN A 74 8.58 -2.23 9.54
C GLN A 74 9.10 -2.89 8.25
N GLU A 75 9.72 -4.07 8.34
CA GLU A 75 10.14 -4.84 7.16
C GLU A 75 8.93 -5.22 6.30
N MET A 76 7.82 -5.66 6.92
CA MET A 76 6.61 -6.02 6.19
C MET A 76 5.98 -4.83 5.48
N VAL A 77 5.96 -3.64 6.07
CA VAL A 77 5.49 -2.43 5.40
C VAL A 77 6.34 -2.14 4.18
N VAL A 78 7.67 -2.14 4.31
CA VAL A 78 8.58 -1.92 3.17
C VAL A 78 8.39 -3.00 2.08
N TRP A 79 8.27 -4.25 2.49
CA TRP A 79 8.06 -5.36 1.57
C TRP A 79 6.73 -5.23 0.83
N ILE A 80 5.63 -4.92 1.54
CA ILE A 80 4.32 -4.70 0.94
C ILE A 80 4.38 -3.53 -0.06
N GLU A 81 4.99 -2.40 0.30
CA GLU A 81 5.14 -1.23 -0.59
C GLU A 81 5.79 -1.62 -1.93
N ASN A 82 6.81 -2.49 -1.89
CA ASN A 82 7.50 -3.00 -3.07
C ASN A 82 6.69 -4.02 -3.90
N HIS A 83 5.59 -4.54 -3.37
CA HIS A 83 4.77 -5.57 -4.01
C HIS A 83 3.33 -5.11 -4.30
N LEU A 84 3.01 -3.81 -4.14
CA LEU A 84 1.66 -3.29 -4.35
C LEU A 84 1.13 -3.51 -5.78
N GLY A 85 2.02 -3.54 -6.78
CA GLY A 85 1.66 -3.76 -8.19
C GLY A 85 1.42 -5.23 -8.57
N SER A 86 1.75 -6.18 -7.69
CA SER A 86 1.59 -7.62 -7.96
C SER A 86 0.42 -8.21 -7.15
N PRO A 87 -0.14 -9.38 -7.55
CA PRO A 87 -1.03 -10.14 -6.69
C PRO A 87 -0.37 -10.39 -5.33
N LEU A 88 -1.06 -10.04 -4.25
CA LEU A 88 -0.52 -10.06 -2.90
C LEU A 88 -1.59 -10.63 -1.95
N SER A 89 -1.31 -11.79 -1.36
CA SER A 89 -2.18 -12.40 -0.36
C SER A 89 -1.64 -12.22 1.05
N VAL A 90 -2.51 -12.34 2.07
CA VAL A 90 -2.06 -12.30 3.47
C VAL A 90 -1.16 -13.51 3.80
N GLN A 91 -1.33 -14.62 3.08
CA GLN A 91 -0.48 -15.81 3.21
C GLN A 91 0.94 -15.54 2.73
N ASP A 92 1.12 -14.73 1.68
CA ASP A 92 2.45 -14.35 1.18
C ASP A 92 3.18 -13.48 2.21
N ILE A 93 2.48 -12.50 2.78
CA ILE A 93 3.03 -11.60 3.81
C ILE A 93 3.36 -12.39 5.08
N SER A 94 2.48 -13.30 5.50
CA SER A 94 2.70 -14.20 6.64
C SER A 94 3.95 -15.06 6.41
N ARG A 95 4.08 -15.71 5.25
CA ARG A 95 5.24 -16.52 4.89
C ARG A 95 6.53 -15.70 4.93
N LYS A 96 6.52 -14.48 4.40
CA LYS A 96 7.67 -13.57 4.39
C LYS A 96 8.05 -13.12 5.82
N SER A 97 7.08 -12.89 6.69
CA SER A 97 7.31 -12.50 8.09
C SER A 97 7.81 -13.62 9.00
N GLY A 98 7.60 -14.88 8.63
CA GLY A 98 7.87 -16.05 9.49
C GLY A 98 6.87 -16.25 10.62
N TYR A 99 5.78 -15.48 10.67
CA TYR A 99 4.71 -15.60 11.66
C TYR A 99 3.42 -16.15 11.04
N SER A 100 2.58 -16.78 11.87
CA SER A 100 1.24 -17.19 11.45
C SER A 100 0.41 -15.97 11.02
N VAL A 101 -0.53 -16.19 10.09
CA VAL A 101 -1.44 -15.15 9.59
C VAL A 101 -2.13 -14.42 10.72
N TRP A 102 -2.65 -15.14 11.71
CA TRP A 102 -3.35 -14.56 12.86
C TRP A 102 -2.44 -13.64 13.67
N HIS A 103 -1.22 -14.08 13.98
CA HIS A 103 -0.29 -13.28 14.78
C HIS A 103 0.15 -12.03 14.04
N LEU A 104 0.51 -12.18 12.77
CA LEU A 104 0.86 -11.06 11.90
C LEU A 104 -0.28 -10.04 11.79
N GLN A 105 -1.50 -10.48 11.46
CA GLN A 105 -2.64 -9.57 11.31
C GLN A 105 -2.95 -8.82 12.61
N ARG A 106 -2.96 -9.54 13.74
CA ARG A 106 -3.22 -8.93 15.05
C ARG A 106 -2.19 -7.86 15.37
N THR A 107 -0.91 -8.18 15.24
CA THR A 107 0.14 -7.23 15.61
C THR A 107 0.28 -6.09 14.61
N PHE A 108 0.12 -6.36 13.31
CA PHE A 108 0.09 -5.34 12.28
C PHE A 108 -1.03 -4.32 12.56
N ASN A 109 -2.25 -4.78 12.89
CA ASN A 109 -3.35 -3.90 13.25
C ASN A 109 -3.08 -3.12 14.54
N GLN A 110 -2.57 -3.76 15.58
CA GLN A 110 -2.23 -3.09 16.84
C GLN A 110 -1.18 -1.98 16.68
N LEU A 111 -0.21 -2.15 15.79
CA LEU A 111 0.87 -1.18 15.59
C LEU A 111 0.53 -0.12 14.54
N THR A 112 -0.16 -0.50 13.46
CA THR A 112 -0.40 0.42 12.33
C THR A 112 -1.79 1.05 12.35
N GLY A 113 -2.73 0.49 13.11
CA GLY A 113 -4.15 0.84 13.07
C GLY A 113 -4.92 0.23 11.90
N PHE A 114 -4.27 -0.52 11.02
CA PHE A 114 -4.87 -1.12 9.83
C PHE A 114 -4.82 -2.64 9.87
N SER A 115 -5.86 -3.33 9.39
CA SER A 115 -5.62 -4.69 8.92
C SER A 115 -4.64 -4.67 7.73
N VAL A 116 -3.90 -5.76 7.54
CA VAL A 116 -3.00 -5.93 6.38
C VAL A 116 -3.74 -5.68 5.06
N TYR A 117 -4.98 -6.12 4.97
CA TYR A 117 -5.81 -5.96 3.78
C TYR A 117 -6.18 -4.49 3.51
N GLU A 118 -6.61 -3.76 4.54
CA GLU A 118 -6.91 -2.34 4.43
C GLU A 118 -5.66 -1.55 4.08
N PHE A 119 -4.52 -1.87 4.68
CA PHE A 119 -3.25 -1.24 4.36
C PHE A 119 -2.90 -1.38 2.87
N VAL A 120 -2.89 -2.61 2.34
CA VAL A 120 -2.61 -2.88 0.91
C VAL A 120 -3.60 -2.13 0.02
N ARG A 121 -4.89 -2.21 0.32
CA ARG A 121 -5.94 -1.57 -0.48
C ARG A 121 -5.79 -0.05 -0.48
N THR A 122 -5.61 0.56 0.69
CA THR A 122 -5.42 2.01 0.84
C THR A 122 -4.18 2.47 0.08
N ARG A 123 -3.06 1.75 0.21
CA ARG A 123 -1.82 2.11 -0.48
C ARG A 123 -1.94 2.01 -2.00
N ARG A 124 -2.58 0.96 -2.53
CA ARG A 124 -2.90 0.87 -3.97
C ARG A 124 -3.74 2.04 -4.46
N VAL A 125 -4.78 2.44 -3.71
CA VAL A 125 -5.62 3.58 -4.08
C VAL A 125 -4.82 4.89 -4.12
N ILE A 126 -3.97 5.13 -3.14
CA ILE A 126 -3.13 6.33 -3.11
C ILE A 126 -2.16 6.36 -4.31
N ASN A 127 -1.54 5.22 -4.65
CA ASN A 127 -0.64 5.14 -5.80
C ASN A 127 -1.39 5.35 -7.13
N VAL A 128 -2.60 4.79 -7.26
CA VAL A 128 -3.48 5.05 -8.41
C VAL A 128 -3.81 6.53 -8.50
N VAL A 129 -4.30 7.15 -7.42
CA VAL A 129 -4.64 8.57 -7.40
C VAL A 129 -3.46 9.42 -7.85
N TYR A 130 -2.26 9.10 -7.35
CA TYR A 130 -1.03 9.76 -7.75
C TYR A 130 -0.77 9.61 -9.26
N ALA A 131 -0.78 8.38 -9.77
CA ALA A 131 -0.55 8.09 -11.19
C ALA A 131 -1.59 8.75 -12.09
N LEU A 132 -2.86 8.75 -11.70
CA LEU A 132 -3.95 9.40 -12.46
C LEU A 132 -3.75 10.89 -12.67
N ILE A 133 -3.08 11.57 -11.72
CA ILE A 133 -2.84 13.02 -11.75
C ILE A 133 -1.49 13.33 -12.42
N ARG A 134 -0.49 12.45 -12.27
CA ARG A 134 0.90 12.71 -12.68
C ARG A 134 1.27 12.16 -14.03
N GLU A 135 0.56 11.14 -14.49
CA GLU A 135 0.89 10.37 -15.67
C GLU A 135 -0.29 10.39 -16.65
N ASP A 136 0.02 10.54 -17.93
CA ASP A 136 -0.96 10.42 -19.00
C ASP A 136 -1.02 8.99 -19.54
N LYS A 137 -1.21 8.02 -18.63
CA LYS A 137 -1.35 6.60 -18.98
C LYS A 137 -2.81 6.21 -19.18
N PRO A 138 -3.13 5.21 -20.01
CA PRO A 138 -4.45 4.59 -20.03
C PRO A 138 -4.91 4.14 -18.63
N LEU A 139 -6.21 4.26 -18.33
CA LEU A 139 -6.76 3.86 -17.02
C LEU A 139 -6.52 2.37 -16.72
N LEU A 140 -6.54 1.53 -17.75
CA LEU A 140 -6.28 0.10 -17.63
C LEU A 140 -4.84 -0.17 -17.19
N ASP A 141 -3.88 0.52 -17.79
CA ASP A 141 -2.46 0.36 -17.44
C ASP A 141 -2.20 0.79 -16.00
N VAL A 142 -2.76 1.93 -15.58
CA VAL A 142 -2.70 2.38 -14.18
C VAL A 142 -3.30 1.33 -13.24
N ALA A 143 -4.40 0.68 -13.63
CA ALA A 143 -5.03 -0.36 -12.82
C ALA A 143 -4.13 -1.61 -12.71
N LEU A 144 -3.60 -2.10 -13.83
CA LEU A 144 -2.76 -3.30 -13.88
C LEU A 144 -1.44 -3.10 -13.12
N GLU A 145 -0.76 -1.97 -13.31
CA GLU A 145 0.48 -1.61 -12.60
C GLU A 145 0.29 -1.48 -11.08
N ASN A 146 -0.95 -1.28 -10.62
CA ASN A 146 -1.29 -1.17 -9.19
C ASN A 146 -2.04 -2.41 -8.66
N GLY A 147 -1.91 -3.55 -9.34
CA GLY A 147 -2.37 -4.85 -8.85
C GLY A 147 -3.88 -5.07 -8.93
N PHE A 148 -4.60 -4.31 -9.76
CA PHE A 148 -6.00 -4.57 -10.08
C PHE A 148 -6.09 -5.50 -11.31
N ASN A 149 -6.95 -6.51 -11.22
CA ASN A 149 -7.11 -7.52 -12.26
C ASN A 149 -8.21 -7.20 -13.27
N CYS A 150 -9.10 -6.26 -12.97
CA CYS A 150 -10.16 -5.84 -13.90
C CYS A 150 -10.62 -4.40 -13.63
N GLN A 151 -11.16 -3.77 -14.67
CA GLN A 151 -11.60 -2.36 -14.61
C GLN A 151 -12.78 -2.13 -13.66
N VAL A 152 -13.65 -3.14 -13.49
CA VAL A 152 -14.82 -3.05 -12.60
C VAL A 152 -14.39 -2.99 -11.14
N SER A 153 -13.49 -3.90 -10.71
CA SER A 153 -12.97 -3.91 -9.34
C SER A 153 -12.18 -2.63 -9.05
N PHE A 154 -11.34 -2.22 -9.99
CA PHE A 154 -10.61 -0.95 -9.96
C PHE A 154 -11.53 0.25 -9.74
N THR A 155 -12.48 0.48 -10.63
CA THR A 155 -13.37 1.65 -10.57
C THR A 155 -14.19 1.67 -9.28
N ARG A 156 -14.71 0.50 -8.88
CA ARG A 156 -15.47 0.35 -7.64
C ARG A 156 -14.63 0.69 -6.42
N THR A 157 -13.42 0.12 -6.30
CA THR A 157 -12.55 0.35 -5.15
C THR A 157 -12.13 1.81 -5.05
N ILE A 158 -11.73 2.44 -6.16
CA ILE A 158 -11.37 3.86 -6.17
C ILE A 158 -12.56 4.70 -5.74
N ARG A 159 -13.75 4.50 -6.31
CA ARG A 159 -14.96 5.26 -5.94
C ARG A 159 -15.37 5.06 -4.49
N GLN A 160 -15.29 3.85 -3.96
CA GLN A 160 -15.64 3.55 -2.56
C GLN A 160 -14.71 4.25 -1.56
N LEU A 161 -13.43 4.37 -1.90
CA LEU A 161 -12.42 4.94 -1.01
C LEU A 161 -12.29 6.45 -1.17
N THR A 162 -12.37 6.98 -2.39
CA THR A 162 -12.17 8.42 -2.65
C THR A 162 -13.46 9.21 -2.80
N GLY A 163 -14.60 8.54 -3.08
CA GLY A 163 -15.85 9.18 -3.48
C GLY A 163 -15.97 9.47 -4.98
N TYR A 164 -14.88 9.34 -5.74
CA TYR A 164 -14.80 9.75 -7.15
C TYR A 164 -14.38 8.62 -8.08
N THR A 165 -14.78 8.69 -9.35
CA THR A 165 -14.30 7.74 -10.37
C THR A 165 -12.87 8.09 -10.81
N PRO A 166 -12.10 7.12 -11.32
CA PRO A 166 -10.74 7.36 -11.83
C PRO A 166 -10.68 8.49 -12.87
N GLY A 167 -11.62 8.52 -13.82
CA GLY A 167 -11.68 9.55 -14.84
C GLY A 167 -12.04 10.94 -14.30
N TYR A 168 -12.85 11.01 -13.23
CA TYR A 168 -13.13 12.28 -12.56
C TYR A 168 -11.86 12.81 -11.88
N ILE A 169 -11.14 11.96 -11.15
CA ILE A 169 -9.90 12.34 -10.45
C ILE A 169 -8.88 12.92 -11.43
N ARG A 170 -8.64 12.22 -12.55
CA ARG A 170 -7.71 12.65 -13.59
C ARG A 170 -8.02 14.04 -14.16
N ARG A 171 -9.31 14.35 -14.37
CA ARG A 171 -9.72 15.61 -15.02
C ARG A 171 -9.83 16.80 -14.06
N ASN A 172 -10.08 16.56 -12.78
CA ASN A 172 -10.51 17.61 -11.85
C ASN A 172 -9.55 17.86 -10.69
N PHE A 173 -8.59 16.97 -10.42
CA PHE A 173 -7.67 17.13 -9.31
C PHE A 173 -6.23 17.36 -9.76
N ILE A 174 -5.53 18.12 -8.92
CA ILE A 174 -4.07 18.26 -8.89
C ILE A 174 -3.58 17.85 -7.50
N LEU A 175 -2.32 17.45 -7.34
CA LEU A 175 -1.83 16.84 -6.09
C LEU A 175 -2.01 17.73 -4.85
N ASN A 176 -1.84 19.05 -4.99
CA ASN A 176 -1.99 20.01 -3.89
C ASN A 176 -3.43 20.53 -3.70
N ASN A 177 -4.41 19.89 -4.33
CA ASN A 177 -5.82 20.23 -4.13
C ASN A 177 -6.25 19.90 -2.70
N LYS A 178 -6.82 20.87 -1.97
CA LYS A 178 -7.23 20.70 -0.57
C LYS A 178 -8.25 19.57 -0.36
N CYS A 179 -9.20 19.42 -1.27
CA CYS A 179 -10.20 18.35 -1.20
C CYS A 179 -9.53 16.98 -1.38
N LEU A 180 -8.62 16.86 -2.35
CA LEU A 180 -7.84 15.63 -2.53
C LEU A 180 -7.02 15.27 -1.30
N ILE A 181 -6.29 16.24 -0.73
CA ILE A 181 -5.48 16.02 0.47
C ILE A 181 -6.35 15.50 1.62
N SER A 182 -7.50 16.13 1.87
CA SER A 182 -8.44 15.70 2.90
C SER A 182 -8.96 14.27 2.68
N ILE A 183 -9.19 13.87 1.42
CA ILE A 183 -9.57 12.49 1.08
C ILE A 183 -8.43 11.53 1.43
N LEU A 184 -7.19 11.83 1.03
CA LEU A 184 -6.02 10.99 1.31
C LEU A 184 -5.72 10.89 2.81
N GLU A 185 -5.90 11.97 3.55
CA GLU A 185 -5.83 11.99 5.02
C GLU A 185 -6.90 11.09 5.64
N SER A 186 -8.13 11.14 5.14
CA SER A 186 -9.20 10.27 5.61
C SER A 186 -8.87 8.79 5.37
N LEU A 187 -8.27 8.45 4.23
CA LEU A 187 -7.85 7.07 3.94
C LEU A 187 -6.78 6.58 4.92
N MET A 188 -5.93 7.49 5.38
CA MET A 188 -4.90 7.19 6.36
C MET A 188 -5.42 7.13 7.79
N THR A 189 -6.63 7.59 8.10
CA THR A 189 -7.13 7.71 9.48
C THR A 189 -8.40 6.92 9.77
N ARG A 190 -8.97 6.23 8.76
CA ARG A 190 -10.17 5.40 8.93
C ARG A 190 -9.98 4.37 10.05
N LYS A 191 -10.87 4.45 11.05
CA LYS A 191 -11.12 3.45 12.10
C LYS A 191 -12.37 2.67 11.75
#